data_AF-A0A1X7UER4-F1
#
_entry.id   AF-A0A1X7UER4-F1
#
_cell.length_a   1.000
_cell.length_b   1.000
_cell.length_c   1.000
_cell.angle_alpha   90.00
_cell.angle_beta   90.00
_cell.angle_gamma   90.00
#
_symmetry.space_group_name_H-M   'P 1'
#
loop_
_entity.id
_entity.type
_entity.pdbx_description
1 polymer ?
#
loop_
_entity_poly.entity_id
_entity_poly.type
_entity_poly.pdbx_seq_one_letter_code
_entity_poly.pdbx_strand_id
1 'polypeptide(L)'
;MASIMGNFTNICYSLSLRHQLYQCYLNLATEDLPEEKLEVGQSINVIVPQRQFYYETEWILSTETHAKVSWAKEEGVTYQIGACVIVDKKDDIVFGKINNIFVVQHQVLLDVQLLTVEFHQHINSYIASDSTTFSVFVWAQELLDHHCCCSTLAVTVKA
;
A
#
# COMPACT_ATOMS: atom_id res chain seq x y z
N MET A 1 37.79 47.28 -15.30
CA MET A 1 38.18 46.00 -15.92
C MET A 1 36.99 45.05 -15.84
N ALA A 2 36.11 45.08 -16.83
CA ALA A 2 34.91 44.26 -16.88
C ALA A 2 34.74 43.75 -18.32
N SER A 3 35.46 42.69 -18.69
CA SER A 3 35.13 41.86 -19.88
C SER A 3 35.97 40.57 -19.97
N ILE A 4 36.05 39.78 -18.90
CA ILE A 4 36.53 38.37 -18.97
C ILE A 4 35.55 37.44 -18.25
N MET A 5 34.24 37.72 -18.37
CA MET A 5 33.17 36.85 -17.83
C MET A 5 32.15 36.45 -18.92
N GLY A 6 32.56 36.47 -20.19
CA GLY A 6 31.67 36.16 -21.32
C GLY A 6 31.64 34.69 -21.76
N ASN A 7 32.66 33.89 -21.41
CA ASN A 7 32.84 32.55 -22.00
C ASN A 7 32.94 31.40 -20.98
N PHE A 8 32.85 31.69 -19.68
CA PHE A 8 32.60 30.63 -18.69
C PHE A 8 31.09 30.51 -18.53
N THR A 9 30.43 29.97 -19.56
CA THR A 9 29.09 29.38 -19.46
C THR A 9 29.19 28.24 -18.45
N ASN A 10 29.16 28.64 -17.18
CA ASN A 10 29.16 27.88 -15.94
C ASN A 10 29.53 26.40 -16.13
N ILE A 11 30.84 26.11 -16.14
CA ILE A 11 31.37 24.75 -16.31
C ILE A 11 30.74 23.81 -15.28
N CYS A 12 30.48 24.29 -14.07
CA CYS A 12 29.78 23.55 -13.03
C CYS A 12 28.36 23.15 -13.44
N TYR A 13 27.62 24.05 -14.09
CA TYR A 13 26.28 23.75 -14.63
C TYR A 13 26.33 22.69 -15.73
N SER A 14 27.30 22.80 -16.65
CA SER A 14 27.47 21.82 -17.73
C SER A 14 27.88 20.45 -17.19
N LEU A 15 28.76 20.40 -16.17
CA LEU A 15 29.16 19.17 -15.50
C LEU A 15 28.02 18.55 -14.68
N SER A 16 27.23 19.37 -13.97
CA SER A 16 26.09 18.86 -13.20
C SER A 16 25.00 18.30 -14.11
N LEU A 17 24.71 18.97 -15.24
CA LEU A 17 23.77 18.48 -16.23
C LEU A 17 24.23 17.14 -16.83
N ARG A 18 25.51 17.03 -17.17
CA ARG A 18 26.09 15.80 -17.72
C ARG A 18 26.07 14.66 -16.71
N HIS A 19 26.32 14.96 -15.44
CA HIS A 19 26.22 13.99 -14.35
C HIS A 19 24.78 13.51 -14.15
N GLN A 20 23.80 14.42 -14.14
CA GLN A 20 22.38 14.07 -14.03
C GLN A 20 21.92 13.20 -15.19
N LEU A 21 22.29 13.54 -16.43
CA LEU A 21 21.96 12.74 -17.61
C LEU A 21 22.61 11.35 -17.57
N TYR A 22 23.85 11.26 -17.08
CA TYR A 22 24.52 9.98 -16.91
C TYR A 22 23.84 9.10 -15.84
N GLN A 23 23.40 9.68 -14.73
CA GLN A 23 22.62 8.96 -13.71
C GLN A 23 21.27 8.48 -14.27
N CYS A 24 20.56 9.33 -15.03
CA CYS A 24 19.33 8.93 -15.71
C CYS A 24 19.58 7.79 -16.70
N TYR A 25 20.67 7.84 -17.46
CA TYR A 25 21.05 6.76 -18.37
C TYR A 25 21.34 5.46 -17.61
N LEU A 26 22.12 5.51 -16.52
CA LEU A 26 22.38 4.31 -15.71
C LEU A 26 21.10 3.71 -15.13
N ASN A 27 20.17 4.54 -14.65
CA ASN A 27 18.87 4.09 -14.17
C ASN A 27 17.98 3.47 -15.26
N LEU A 28 18.15 3.88 -16.52
CA LEU A 28 17.41 3.37 -17.67
C LEU A 28 18.10 2.17 -18.35
N ALA A 29 19.42 2.06 -18.20
CA ALA A 29 20.26 1.06 -18.88
C ALA A 29 20.50 -0.20 -18.04
N THR A 30 20.19 -0.17 -16.73
CA THR A 30 19.97 -1.42 -15.99
C THR A 30 18.74 -2.10 -16.57
N GLU A 31 18.95 -3.24 -17.25
CA GLU A 31 17.87 -4.11 -17.78
C GLU A 31 16.91 -4.59 -16.69
N ASP A 32 17.33 -4.50 -15.42
CA ASP A 32 16.44 -4.40 -14.26
C ASP A 32 16.03 -2.94 -14.08
N LEU A 33 15.05 -2.47 -14.88
CA LEU A 33 14.07 -1.56 -14.27
C LEU A 33 13.66 -2.30 -12.99
N PRO A 34 13.73 -1.71 -11.79
CA PRO A 34 13.04 -2.33 -10.68
C PRO A 34 11.62 -2.45 -11.19
N GLU A 35 11.17 -3.69 -11.48
CA GLU A 35 9.76 -4.00 -11.60
C GLU A 35 9.14 -3.19 -10.47
N GLU A 36 8.23 -2.27 -10.78
CA GLU A 36 7.59 -1.36 -9.83
C GLU A 36 6.85 -2.23 -8.81
N LYS A 37 7.60 -2.86 -7.90
CA LYS A 37 7.08 -3.88 -7.00
C LYS A 37 6.32 -3.21 -5.88
N LEU A 38 6.71 -1.98 -5.54
CA LEU A 38 6.10 -1.24 -4.47
C LEU A 38 6.19 0.27 -4.72
N GLU A 39 5.05 0.90 -5.03
CA GLU A 39 4.89 2.35 -4.94
C GLU A 39 4.14 2.70 -3.67
N VAL A 40 4.49 3.80 -3.02
CA VAL A 40 3.86 4.19 -1.75
C VAL A 40 3.48 5.66 -1.77
N GLY A 41 2.35 5.96 -1.14
CA GLY A 41 1.90 7.32 -0.89
C GLY A 41 2.70 8.00 0.21
N GLN A 42 2.20 9.16 0.66
CA GLN A 42 2.80 9.88 1.78
C GLN A 42 2.89 8.98 3.02
N SER A 43 4.07 9.00 3.66
CA SER A 43 4.41 8.14 4.80
C SER A 43 4.63 8.94 6.08
N ILE A 44 4.20 8.38 7.22
CA ILE A 44 4.52 8.85 8.57
C ILE A 44 5.09 7.65 9.34
N ASN A 45 6.21 7.84 10.04
CA ASN A 45 6.79 6.79 10.88
C ASN A 45 5.97 6.66 12.17
N VAL A 46 5.47 5.47 12.45
CA VAL A 46 4.64 5.17 13.62
C VAL A 46 5.11 3.88 14.27
N ILE A 47 5.07 3.84 15.60
CA ILE A 47 5.28 2.59 16.34
C ILE A 47 3.98 1.79 16.27
N VAL A 48 4.04 0.61 15.68
CA VAL A 48 2.86 -0.24 15.50
C VAL A 48 2.60 -1.00 16.79
N PRO A 49 1.41 -0.86 17.41
CA PRO A 49 1.07 -1.66 18.59
C PRO A 49 1.01 -3.14 18.21
N GLN A 50 1.40 -4.01 19.13
CA GLN A 50 1.22 -5.46 18.97
C GLN A 50 -0.26 -5.76 18.72
N ARG A 51 -0.56 -6.43 17.60
CA ARG A 51 -1.88 -6.97 17.30
C ARG A 51 -1.75 -8.38 16.73
N GLN A 52 -2.89 -9.05 16.71
CA GLN A 52 -3.02 -10.38 16.15
C GLN A 52 -3.02 -10.34 14.63
N PHE A 53 -2.29 -11.27 14.03
CA PHE A 53 -2.33 -11.53 12.60
C PHE A 53 -3.50 -12.47 12.28
N TYR A 54 -4.10 -12.29 11.10
CA TYR A 54 -5.20 -13.15 10.65
C TYR A 54 -4.72 -14.59 10.41
N TYR A 55 -3.59 -14.72 9.72
CA TYR A 55 -2.85 -15.97 9.62
C TYR A 55 -1.81 -16.00 10.75
N GLU A 56 -1.57 -17.15 11.40
CA GLU A 56 -0.66 -17.27 12.57
C GLU A 56 0.84 -17.03 12.24
N THR A 57 1.12 -16.32 11.15
CA THR A 57 2.43 -16.02 10.59
C THR A 57 2.97 -14.73 11.20
N GLU A 58 3.71 -14.92 12.30
CA GLU A 58 4.61 -13.96 12.94
C GLU A 58 3.96 -12.77 13.66
N TRP A 59 4.54 -12.42 14.81
CA TRP A 59 4.19 -11.22 15.56
C TRP A 59 5.13 -10.11 15.11
N ILE A 60 4.63 -9.03 14.52
CA ILE A 60 5.42 -7.80 14.44
C ILE A 60 5.69 -7.33 15.87
N LEU A 61 6.97 -7.36 16.26
CA LEU A 61 7.43 -6.86 17.54
C LEU A 61 7.13 -5.36 17.61
N SER A 62 6.33 -4.93 18.57
CA SER A 62 5.85 -3.54 18.75
C SER A 62 6.95 -2.51 19.04
N THR A 63 8.22 -2.88 18.96
CA THR A 63 9.37 -2.04 19.25
C THR A 63 9.94 -1.35 18.01
N GLU A 64 9.52 -1.76 16.82
CA GLU A 64 10.01 -1.20 15.57
C GLU A 64 9.12 -0.06 15.05
N THR A 65 9.76 0.96 14.49
CA THR A 65 9.06 2.04 13.78
C THR A 65 8.76 1.59 12.37
N HIS A 66 7.48 1.57 12.00
CA HIS A 66 7.05 1.22 10.64
C HIS A 66 6.53 2.46 9.91
N ALA A 67 6.68 2.46 8.59
CA ALA A 67 6.15 3.52 7.75
C ALA A 67 4.65 3.28 7.54
N LYS A 68 3.81 4.10 8.18
CA LYS A 68 2.36 4.16 7.89
C LYS A 68 2.15 5.00 6.64
N VAL A 69 1.46 4.47 5.65
CA VAL A 69 1.24 5.14 4.36
C VAL A 69 -0.24 5.39 4.08
N SER A 70 -0.53 6.40 3.26
CA SER A 70 -1.92 6.73 2.83
C SER A 70 -2.47 5.75 1.79
N TRP A 71 -1.60 5.23 0.94
CA TRP A 71 -1.86 4.19 -0.06
C TRP A 71 -0.56 3.44 -0.36
N ALA A 72 -0.67 2.22 -0.85
CA ALA A 72 0.45 1.44 -1.35
C ALA A 72 0.02 0.71 -2.63
N LYS A 73 0.90 0.59 -3.61
CA LYS A 73 0.69 -0.18 -4.82
C LYS A 73 1.71 -1.30 -4.89
N GLU A 74 1.26 -2.53 -4.80
CA GLU A 74 2.09 -3.73 -4.88
C GLU A 74 1.65 -4.55 -6.10
N GLU A 75 2.59 -4.95 -6.96
CA GLU A 75 2.31 -5.75 -8.17
C GLU A 75 1.20 -5.15 -9.08
N GLY A 76 1.15 -3.82 -9.20
CA GLY A 76 0.15 -3.13 -10.02
C GLY A 76 -1.20 -2.87 -9.34
N VAL A 77 -1.41 -3.40 -8.15
CA VAL A 77 -2.64 -3.26 -7.37
C VAL A 77 -2.50 -2.14 -6.35
N THR A 78 -3.46 -1.21 -6.30
CA THR A 78 -3.44 -0.10 -5.34
C THR A 78 -4.36 -0.34 -4.16
N TYR A 79 -3.78 -0.40 -2.96
CA TYR A 79 -4.45 -0.44 -1.67
C TYR A 79 -4.63 0.98 -1.12
N GLN A 80 -5.84 1.29 -0.67
CA GLN A 80 -6.18 2.58 -0.08
C GLN A 80 -6.95 2.39 1.22
N ILE A 81 -6.79 3.32 2.17
CA ILE A 81 -7.56 3.32 3.41
C ILE A 81 -9.05 3.45 3.07
N GLY A 82 -9.87 2.60 3.69
CA GLY A 82 -11.31 2.50 3.48
C GLY A 82 -11.72 1.54 2.36
N ALA A 83 -10.79 1.03 1.55
CA ALA A 83 -11.09 0.03 0.54
C ALA A 83 -11.50 -1.31 1.17
N CYS A 84 -12.33 -2.05 0.46
CA CYS A 84 -12.74 -3.41 0.84
C CYS A 84 -11.86 -4.43 0.11
N VAL A 85 -11.40 -5.45 0.84
CA VAL A 85 -10.58 -6.56 0.36
C VAL A 85 -11.19 -7.89 0.80
N ILE A 86 -10.86 -8.95 0.06
CA ILE A 86 -11.28 -10.32 0.40
C ILE A 86 -10.11 -11.02 1.09
N VAL A 87 -10.30 -11.37 2.36
CA VAL A 87 -9.25 -11.91 3.22
C VAL A 87 -9.16 -13.43 3.12
N ASP A 88 -10.30 -14.13 3.11
CA ASP A 88 -10.36 -15.60 3.12
C ASP A 88 -11.67 -16.12 2.49
N LYS A 89 -11.70 -17.41 2.16
CA LYS A 89 -12.82 -18.15 1.55
C LYS A 89 -12.83 -19.62 1.99
N LYS A 90 -12.26 -19.98 3.15
CA LYS A 90 -12.24 -21.38 3.59
C LYS A 90 -13.65 -21.99 3.71
N ASP A 91 -14.57 -21.29 4.38
CA ASP A 91 -15.97 -21.74 4.56
C ASP A 91 -16.97 -20.75 3.96
N ASP A 92 -16.78 -19.44 4.24
CA ASP A 92 -17.52 -18.32 3.64
C ASP A 92 -16.55 -17.24 3.18
N ILE A 93 -16.98 -16.38 2.25
CA ILE A 93 -16.18 -15.23 1.81
C ILE A 93 -16.06 -14.25 2.97
N VAL A 94 -14.83 -13.97 3.41
CA VAL A 94 -14.54 -13.01 4.46
C VAL A 94 -14.12 -11.68 3.83
N PHE A 95 -14.94 -10.66 4.01
CA PHE A 95 -14.60 -9.30 3.60
C PHE A 95 -13.92 -8.55 4.74
N GLY A 96 -13.03 -7.63 4.38
CA GLY A 96 -12.34 -6.78 5.31
C GLY A 96 -12.17 -5.36 4.78
N LYS A 97 -12.28 -4.38 5.67
CA LYS A 97 -12.06 -2.96 5.37
C LYS A 97 -10.68 -2.53 5.83
N ILE A 98 -9.90 -1.91 4.94
CA ILE A 98 -8.56 -1.40 5.26
C ILE A 98 -8.69 -0.16 6.16
N ASN A 99 -8.16 -0.22 7.38
CA ASN A 99 -8.12 0.91 8.30
C ASN A 99 -6.77 1.64 8.22
N ASN A 100 -5.67 0.90 8.15
CA ASN A 100 -4.33 1.45 8.05
C ASN A 100 -3.47 0.59 7.12
N ILE A 101 -2.46 1.21 6.51
CA ILE A 101 -1.51 0.55 5.62
C ILE A 101 -0.11 0.82 6.16
N PHE A 102 0.68 -0.23 6.30
CA PHE A 102 2.05 -0.18 6.76
C PHE A 102 2.97 -0.82 5.72
N VAL A 103 4.20 -0.32 5.65
CA VAL A 103 5.24 -0.89 4.81
C VAL A 103 6.33 -1.45 5.70
N VAL A 104 6.57 -2.75 5.58
CA VAL A 104 7.51 -3.50 6.39
C VAL A 104 8.40 -4.31 5.46
N GLN A 105 9.72 -4.10 5.51
CA GLN A 105 10.70 -4.85 4.72
C GLN A 105 10.38 -4.97 3.20
N HIS A 106 9.82 -3.91 2.59
CA HIS A 106 9.37 -3.86 1.18
C HIS A 106 8.11 -4.67 0.84
N GLN A 107 7.31 -5.04 1.85
CA GLN A 107 6.00 -5.65 1.68
C GLN A 107 4.91 -4.77 2.29
N VAL A 108 3.69 -4.86 1.74
CA VAL A 108 2.52 -4.16 2.27
C VAL A 108 1.84 -4.99 3.35
N LEU A 109 1.72 -4.39 4.53
CA LEU A 109 0.95 -4.91 5.64
C LEU A 109 -0.33 -4.09 5.81
N LEU A 110 -1.46 -4.77 5.85
CA LEU A 110 -2.77 -4.15 5.97
C LEU A 110 -3.35 -4.38 7.36
N ASP A 111 -3.79 -3.30 8.00
CA ASP A 111 -4.64 -3.37 9.19
C ASP A 111 -6.10 -3.40 8.73
N VAL A 112 -6.72 -4.56 8.84
CA VAL A 112 -8.03 -4.84 8.25
C VAL A 112 -9.05 -5.09 9.34
N GLN A 113 -10.14 -4.33 9.33
CA GLN A 113 -11.33 -4.64 10.12
C GLN A 113 -12.16 -5.66 9.38
N LEU A 114 -12.34 -6.83 9.99
CA LEU A 114 -13.23 -7.86 9.42
C LEU A 114 -14.66 -7.32 9.38
N LEU A 115 -15.39 -7.66 8.33
CA LEU A 115 -16.79 -7.29 8.16
C LEU A 115 -17.63 -8.57 8.24
N THR A 116 -18.77 -8.49 8.93
CA THR A 116 -19.75 -9.57 8.84
C THR A 116 -20.48 -9.48 7.52
N VAL A 117 -20.75 -10.64 6.95
CA VAL A 117 -21.27 -10.74 5.59
C VAL A 117 -22.63 -11.43 5.64
N GLU A 118 -23.66 -10.75 5.15
CA GLU A 118 -24.97 -11.33 4.95
C GLU A 118 -25.23 -11.50 3.46
N PHE A 119 -25.50 -12.73 3.01
CA PHE A 119 -25.86 -12.97 1.62
C PHE A 119 -27.36 -12.71 1.40
N HIS A 120 -27.67 -11.69 0.61
CA HIS A 120 -29.04 -11.38 0.22
C HIS A 120 -29.39 -12.08 -1.09
N GLN A 121 -30.13 -13.19 -0.98
CA GLN A 121 -30.57 -14.02 -2.12
C GLN A 121 -31.40 -13.25 -3.16
N HIS A 122 -32.18 -12.25 -2.75
CA HIS A 122 -33.04 -11.48 -3.67
C HIS A 122 -32.26 -10.62 -4.67
N ILE A 123 -31.10 -10.13 -4.25
CA ILE A 123 -30.22 -9.26 -5.04
C ILE A 123 -28.92 -9.96 -5.44
N ASN A 124 -28.76 -11.24 -5.05
CA ASN A 124 -27.55 -12.04 -5.24
C ASN A 124 -26.28 -11.27 -4.86
N SER A 125 -26.32 -10.58 -3.72
CA SER A 125 -25.20 -9.74 -3.27
C SER A 125 -24.88 -9.98 -1.80
N TYR A 126 -23.62 -9.76 -1.46
CA TYR A 126 -23.16 -9.74 -0.08
C TYR A 126 -23.29 -8.33 0.49
N ILE A 127 -23.91 -8.22 1.65
CA ILE A 127 -23.92 -6.99 2.45
C ILE A 127 -22.90 -7.16 3.55
N ALA A 128 -21.86 -6.32 3.50
CA ALA A 128 -20.87 -6.23 4.56
C ALA A 128 -21.34 -5.21 5.60
N SER A 129 -21.32 -5.58 6.89
CA SER A 129 -21.68 -4.70 8.00
C SER A 129 -20.53 -4.57 9.00
N ASP A 130 -20.34 -3.34 9.51
CA ASP A 130 -19.32 -2.98 10.49
C ASP A 130 -19.73 -3.50 11.90
N SER A 131 -19.86 -4.82 12.07
CA SER A 131 -20.30 -5.39 13.36
C SER A 131 -19.13 -5.72 14.30
N THR A 132 -17.96 -6.01 13.74
CA THR A 132 -16.77 -6.40 14.50
C THR A 132 -15.86 -5.20 14.74
N THR A 133 -15.62 -4.88 16.01
CA THR A 133 -14.65 -3.85 16.45
C THR A 133 -13.20 -4.34 16.41
N PHE A 134 -12.97 -5.58 16.00
CA PHE A 134 -11.65 -6.19 15.96
C PHE A 134 -11.01 -6.04 14.58
N SER A 135 -9.74 -5.62 14.58
CA SER A 135 -8.92 -5.48 13.39
C SER A 135 -7.72 -6.41 13.46
N VAL A 136 -7.41 -7.05 12.35
CA VAL A 136 -6.30 -8.01 12.19
C VAL A 136 -5.27 -7.48 11.22
N PHE A 137 -4.03 -7.92 11.39
CA PHE A 137 -3.00 -7.73 10.37
C PHE A 137 -3.05 -8.82 9.30
N VAL A 138 -2.93 -8.42 8.04
CA VAL A 138 -2.89 -9.30 6.88
C VAL A 138 -1.82 -8.79 5.92
N TRP A 139 -0.95 -9.67 5.42
CA TRP A 139 -0.04 -9.30 4.33
C TRP A 139 -0.82 -9.18 3.03
N ALA A 140 -0.52 -8.16 2.22
CA ALA A 140 -1.21 -7.97 0.94
C ALA A 140 -1.08 -9.18 -0.01
N GLN A 141 0.04 -9.91 0.09
CA GLN A 141 0.30 -11.15 -0.65
C GLN A 141 -0.57 -12.34 -0.22
N GLU A 142 -1.14 -12.30 0.99
CA GLU A 142 -2.02 -13.36 1.53
C GLU A 142 -3.50 -13.12 1.20
N LEU A 143 -3.85 -12.02 0.55
CA LEU A 143 -5.22 -11.75 0.12
C LEU A 143 -5.63 -12.69 -1.02
N LEU A 144 -6.90 -13.11 -1.01
CA LEU A 144 -7.47 -13.94 -2.07
C LEU A 144 -7.80 -13.17 -3.34
N ASP A 145 -8.07 -11.88 -3.21
CA ASP A 145 -8.26 -10.97 -4.34
C ASP A 145 -7.45 -9.71 -4.10
N HIS A 146 -6.57 -9.42 -5.05
CA HIS A 146 -5.77 -8.21 -5.04
C HIS A 146 -6.53 -7.04 -5.67
N HIS A 147 -7.70 -7.22 -6.30
CA HIS A 147 -8.46 -6.07 -6.78
C HIS A 147 -9.20 -5.36 -5.63
N CYS A 148 -8.62 -4.26 -5.13
CA CYS A 148 -9.34 -3.35 -4.24
C CYS A 148 -10.58 -2.80 -4.94
N CYS A 149 -11.76 -3.13 -4.41
CA CYS A 149 -13.01 -2.59 -4.92
C CYS A 149 -13.12 -1.11 -4.49
N CYS A 150 -12.78 -0.18 -5.39
CA CYS A 150 -12.80 1.27 -5.14
C CYS A 150 -14.21 1.90 -5.00
N SER A 151 -15.28 1.13 -5.09
CA SER A 151 -16.62 1.69 -4.96
C SER A 151 -17.66 0.60 -4.74
N THR A 152 -18.34 0.70 -3.60
CA THR A 152 -19.77 0.40 -3.52
C THR A 152 -20.18 -1.02 -3.92
N LEU A 153 -19.65 -2.05 -3.27
CA LEU A 153 -20.61 -3.06 -2.80
C LEU A 153 -21.58 -2.30 -1.91
N ALA A 154 -22.89 -2.42 -2.11
CA ALA A 154 -23.90 -1.65 -1.40
C ALA A 154 -23.84 -1.93 0.12
N VAL A 155 -22.87 -1.33 0.81
CA VAL A 155 -22.75 -1.26 2.25
C VAL A 155 -23.79 -0.24 2.66
N THR A 156 -25.02 -0.72 2.78
CA THR A 156 -26.09 0.04 3.37
C THR A 156 -25.82 0.03 4.87
N VAL A 157 -25.04 1.01 5.33
CA VAL A 157 -24.79 1.24 6.76
C VAL A 157 -26.13 1.60 7.39
N LYS A 158 -26.75 0.64 8.08
CA LYS A 158 -27.82 0.97 9.04
C LYS A 158 -27.14 1.47 10.31
N ALA A 159 -27.28 2.77 10.55
CA ALA A 159 -26.98 3.43 11.82
C ALA A 159 -27.95 2.99 12.93
#